data_AF-A0AAT9LTZ4-F1
#
_entry.id   AF-A0AAT9LTZ4-F1
#
_cell.length_a   1.000
_cell.length_b   1.000
_cell.length_c   1.000
_cell.angle_alpha   90.00
_cell.angle_beta   90.00
_cell.angle_gamma   90.00
#
_symmetry.space_group_name_H-M   'P 1'
#
loop_
_entity.id
_entity.type
_entity.pdbx_description
1 polymer ?
#
loop_
_entity_poly.entity_id
_entity_poly.type
_entity_poly.pdbx_seq_one_letter_code
_entity_poly.pdbx_strand_id
1 'polypeptide(L)' 'MVIDKTVCGTRTFDWSKSWTCDKLLPTLLPPGASLTVVQPDGTTLTYVGEEDPL' A
#
# COMPACT_ATOMS: atom_id res chain seq x y z
N MET A 1 0.89 -4.69 24.05
CA MET A 1 1.94 -4.65 23.01
C MET A 1 1.26 -4.26 21.71
N VAL A 2 1.33 -3.00 21.31
CA VAL A 2 0.83 -2.56 20.00
C VAL A 2 1.99 -2.78 19.03
N ILE A 3 1.82 -3.65 18.04
CA ILE A 3 2.81 -3.74 16.98
C ILE A 3 2.47 -2.64 15.98
N ASP A 4 3.18 -1.52 16.09
CA ASP A 4 3.08 -0.39 15.17
C ASP A 4 3.73 -0.76 13.83
N LYS A 5 3.01 -1.55 13.02
CA LYS A 5 3.41 -1.90 11.65
C LYS A 5 2.83 -0.86 10.71
N THR A 6 3.55 0.24 10.53
CA THR A 6 3.34 1.15 9.38
C THR A 6 3.31 0.32 8.10
N VAL A 7 2.46 0.71 7.14
CA VAL A 7 2.38 0.01 5.86
C VAL A 7 3.75 0.02 5.18
N CYS A 8 4.16 -1.16 4.69
CA CYS A 8 5.47 -1.32 4.09
C CYS A 8 5.57 -0.44 2.84
N GLY A 9 6.57 0.45 2.75
CA GLY A 9 6.73 1.34 1.58
C GLY A 9 6.43 2.82 1.79
N THR A 10 5.68 3.17 2.84
CA THR A 10 5.31 4.58 3.07
C THR A 10 6.34 5.34 3.91
N ARG A 11 7.38 4.67 4.41
CA ARG A 11 8.50 5.30 5.12
C ARG A 11 9.60 5.67 4.13
N THR A 12 10.30 6.78 4.37
CA THR A 12 11.42 7.25 3.53
C THR A 12 12.52 6.21 3.34
N PHE A 13 12.73 5.33 4.33
CA PHE A 13 13.69 4.22 4.25
C PHE A 13 13.29 3.16 3.20
N ASP A 14 12.00 2.96 2.99
CA ASP A 14 11.47 1.92 2.11
C ASP A 14 11.45 2.35 0.64
N TRP A 15 11.63 3.63 0.33
CA TRP A 15 11.57 4.17 -1.05
C TRP A 15 12.58 3.50 -1.98
N SER A 16 13.77 3.17 -1.45
CA SER A 16 14.84 2.48 -2.16
C SER A 16 14.58 0.99 -2.36
N LYS A 17 13.58 0.42 -1.68
CA LYS A 17 13.20 -0.98 -1.85
C LYS A 17 12.38 -1.10 -3.12
N SER A 18 12.78 -2.04 -3.97
CA SER A 18 12.06 -2.32 -5.20
C SER A 18 10.64 -2.81 -4.91
N TRP A 19 10.43 -3.51 -3.80
CA TRP A 19 9.18 -4.24 -3.51
C TRP A 19 8.60 -3.76 -2.18
N THR A 20 7.53 -3.01 -2.26
CA THR A 20 6.81 -2.43 -1.12
C THR A 20 5.31 -2.47 -1.37
N CYS A 21 4.50 -2.37 -0.31
CA CYS A 21 3.05 -2.56 -0.38
C CYS A 21 2.41 -1.51 -1.30
N ASP A 22 2.89 -0.26 -1.25
CA ASP A 22 2.43 0.81 -2.13
C ASP A 22 2.72 0.57 -3.62
N LYS A 23 3.80 -0.17 -3.94
CA LYS A 23 4.18 -0.48 -5.32
C LYS A 23 3.49 -1.74 -5.86
N LEU A 24 3.16 -2.69 -4.99
CA LEU A 24 2.61 -3.99 -5.38
C LEU A 24 1.08 -4.02 -5.34
N LEU A 25 0.45 -3.34 -4.37
CA LEU A 25 -1.00 -3.40 -4.20
C LEU A 25 -1.79 -2.92 -5.43
N PRO A 26 -1.39 -1.84 -6.14
CA PRO A 26 -2.11 -1.42 -7.35
C PRO A 26 -2.13 -2.50 -8.46
N THR A 27 -1.06 -3.27 -8.63
CA THR A 27 -1.00 -4.36 -9.63
C THR A 27 -1.67 -5.66 -9.16
N LEU A 28 -1.74 -5.89 -7.85
CA LEU A 28 -2.36 -7.10 -7.29
C LEU A 28 -3.88 -6.98 -7.13
N LEU A 29 -4.39 -5.77 -6.95
CA LEU A 29 -5.81 -5.52 -6.81
C LEU A 29 -6.50 -5.64 -8.17
N PRO A 30 -7.69 -6.27 -8.25
CA PRO A 30 -8.48 -6.25 -9.48
C PRO A 30 -8.74 -4.82 -9.97
N PRO A 31 -8.80 -4.58 -11.28
CA PRO A 31 -9.10 -3.26 -11.83
C PRO A 31 -10.35 -2.64 -11.21
N GLY A 32 -10.23 -1.41 -10.69
CA GLY A 32 -11.32 -0.70 -10.02
C GLY A 32 -11.66 -1.18 -8.60
N ALA A 33 -11.04 -2.25 -8.09
CA ALA A 33 -11.14 -2.61 -6.69
C ALA A 33 -10.36 -1.60 -5.83
N SER A 34 -10.89 -1.28 -4.64
CA SER A 34 -10.24 -0.40 -3.69
C SER A 34 -9.93 -1.12 -2.38
N LEU A 35 -8.74 -0.89 -1.86
CA LEU A 35 -8.30 -1.37 -0.55
C LEU A 35 -7.90 -0.17 0.31
N THR A 36 -8.63 0.04 1.40
CA THR A 36 -8.30 1.06 2.39
C THR A 36 -7.60 0.42 3.59
N VAL A 37 -6.42 0.92 3.92
CA VAL A 37 -5.61 0.49 5.05
C VAL A 37 -5.57 1.60 6.09
N VAL A 38 -6.02 1.29 7.30
CA VAL A 38 -5.94 2.20 8.45
C VAL A 38 -4.73 1.82 9.30
N GLN A 39 -3.83 2.76 9.48
CA GLN A 39 -2.62 2.59 10.27
C GLN A 39 -2.88 2.80 11.77
N PRO A 40 -1.98 2.32 12.66
CA PRO A 40 -2.13 2.49 14.11
C PRO A 40 -2.15 3.95 14.58
N ASP A 41 -1.57 4.87 13.81
CA ASP A 41 -1.58 6.32 14.06
C ASP A 41 -2.86 7.02 13.57
N GLY A 42 -3.80 6.27 12.98
CA GLY A 42 -5.04 6.78 12.39
C GLY A 42 -4.90 7.22 10.93
N THR A 43 -3.70 7.18 10.35
CA THR A 43 -3.49 7.49 8.93
C THR A 43 -4.22 6.48 8.06
N THR A 44 -4.95 6.98 7.06
CA THR A 44 -5.68 6.14 6.11
C THR A 44 -5.04 6.22 4.73
N LEU A 45 -4.77 5.06 4.14
CA LEU A 45 -4.21 4.93 2.79
C LEU A 45 -5.17 4.12 1.92
N THR A 46 -5.46 4.60 0.72
CA THR A 46 -6.31 3.88 -0.23
C THR A 46 -5.50 3.49 -1.46
N TYR A 47 -5.53 2.22 -1.79
CA TYR A 47 -4.96 1.63 -3.00
C TYR A 47 -6.10 1.30 -3.95
N VAL A 48 -5.90 1.60 -5.24
CA VAL A 48 -6.85 1.28 -6.30
C VAL A 48 -6.13 0.34 -7.27
N GLY A 49 -6.81 -0.73 -7.66
CA GLY A 49 -6.31 -1.66 -8.67
C GLY A 49 -6.19 -0.96 -10.02
N GLU A 50 -5.01 -1.02 -10.61
CA GLU A 50 -4.73 -0.47 -11.94
C GLU A 50 -5.44 -1.32 -13.00
N GLU A 51 -5.93 -0.65 -14.05
CA GLU A 51 -6.33 -1.35 -15.26
C GLU A 51 -5.04 -1.83 -15.93
N ASP A 52 -4.91 -3.14 -16.16
CA ASP A 52 -3.78 -3.71 -16.88
C ASP A 52 -3.64 -2.96 -18.23
N PRO A 53 -2.53 -2.27 -18.50
CA PRO A 53 -2.36 -1.54 -19.75
C PRO A 53 -2.13 -2.55 -20.87
N LEU A 54 -3.22 -3.10 -21.41
CA LEU A 54 -3.24 -3.84 -22.67
C LEU A 54 -2.86 -2.95 -23.86
#